data_AF-A0A7C2NEP5-F1
#
_entry.id   AF-A0A7C2NEP5-F1
#
_cell.length_a   1.000
_cell.length_b   1.000
_cell.length_c   1.000
_cell.angle_alpha   90.00
_cell.angle_beta   90.00
_cell.angle_gamma   90.00
#
_symmetry.space_group_name_H-M   'P 1'
#
loop_
_entity.id
_entity.type
_entity.pdbx_description
1 polymer ?
#
loop_
_entity_poly.entity_id
_entity_poly.type
_entity_poly.pdbx_seq_one_letter_code
_entity_poly.pdbx_strand_id
1 'polypeptide(L)'
;MTRSLRWIATAFLVLLVGAVVCWWIWSSWQLSKARRAWLEAYPQLAGEMSRRLASPANETALKLEKEAALLGLNWAPKSSPRFSELAKSIPEEAEKQFSAVRPALSKWVEKQLGASPSDEGVVPPEVAAFLQSHQDHITTLRHQLLNDPAPHWEEDLSAGWAAPVPNLLTSLAVVRILAADALWNIQQNNQTVAQQDLLAIRRLAQTLVDRSELISVLVGMHMTRLVVTGIRQLTNPDASWLDWLEGLDVAPNLERSFVSEAYLFAFRCPPFPEEERKS
;
A
#
# COMPACT_ATOMS: atom_id res chain seq x y z
N MET A 1 35.24 -7.67 -47.59
CA MET A 1 35.71 -7.82 -46.19
C MET A 1 36.87 -8.79 -46.16
N THR A 2 38.02 -8.36 -45.64
CA THR A 2 39.24 -9.16 -45.58
C THR A 2 39.10 -10.32 -44.59
N ARG A 3 39.70 -11.46 -44.90
CA ARG A 3 39.64 -12.71 -44.11
C ARG A 3 40.06 -12.48 -42.65
N SER A 4 40.99 -11.55 -42.41
CA SER A 4 41.45 -11.11 -41.09
C SER A 4 40.37 -10.43 -40.25
N LEU A 5 39.52 -9.59 -40.85
CA LEU A 5 38.45 -8.89 -40.14
C LEU A 5 37.38 -9.87 -39.63
N ARG A 6 37.11 -10.96 -40.38
CA ARG A 6 36.19 -12.03 -39.96
C ARG A 6 36.75 -12.81 -38.77
N TRP A 7 38.04 -13.14 -38.76
CA TRP A 7 38.68 -13.83 -37.63
C TRP A 7 38.66 -13.00 -36.35
N ILE A 8 38.92 -11.70 -36.44
CA ILE A 8 38.86 -10.79 -35.28
C ILE A 8 37.42 -10.71 -34.74
N ALA A 9 36.43 -10.56 -35.62
CA ALA A 9 35.02 -10.53 -35.22
C ALA A 9 34.57 -11.84 -34.56
N THR A 10 34.98 -13.00 -35.10
CA THR A 10 34.68 -14.30 -34.50
C THR A 10 35.34 -14.48 -33.14
N ALA A 11 36.61 -14.09 -32.98
CA ALA A 11 37.30 -14.15 -31.69
C ALA A 11 36.62 -13.25 -30.64
N PHE A 12 36.19 -12.05 -31.02
CA PHE A 12 35.49 -11.14 -30.13
C PHE A 12 34.10 -11.68 -29.73
N LEU A 13 33.37 -12.27 -30.68
CA LEU A 13 32.09 -12.93 -30.40
C LEU A 13 32.25 -14.09 -29.41
N VAL A 14 33.26 -14.94 -29.61
CA VAL A 14 33.53 -16.08 -28.70
C VAL A 14 33.88 -15.59 -27.29
N LEU A 15 34.68 -14.54 -27.16
CA LEU A 15 34.99 -13.94 -25.86
C LEU A 15 33.75 -13.34 -25.19
N LEU A 16 32.90 -12.66 -25.96
CA LEU A 16 31.66 -12.06 -25.44
C LEU A 16 30.68 -13.15 -24.98
N VAL A 17 30.48 -14.19 -25.78
CA VAL A 17 29.66 -15.35 -25.40
C VAL A 17 30.23 -16.05 -24.17
N GLY A 18 31.56 -16.27 -24.13
CA GLY A 18 32.23 -16.85 -22.97
C GLY A 18 32.06 -16.02 -21.70
N ALA A 19 32.17 -14.69 -21.80
CA ALA A 19 31.93 -13.78 -20.68
C ALA A 19 30.49 -13.83 -20.19
N VAL A 20 29.50 -13.87 -21.10
CA VAL A 20 28.08 -14.00 -20.76
C VAL A 20 27.80 -15.34 -20.07
N VAL A 21 28.37 -16.44 -20.56
CA VAL A 21 28.21 -17.77 -19.95
C VAL A 21 28.86 -17.81 -18.55
N CYS A 22 30.07 -17.28 -18.40
CA CYS A 22 30.74 -17.19 -17.09
C CYS A 22 29.93 -16.33 -16.10
N TRP A 23 29.39 -15.19 -16.56
CA TRP A 23 28.52 -14.33 -15.76
C TRP A 23 27.23 -15.06 -15.34
N TRP A 24 26.62 -15.83 -16.25
CA TRP A 24 25.41 -16.60 -15.97
C TRP A 24 25.65 -17.74 -14.97
N ILE A 25 26.77 -18.46 -15.08
CA ILE A 25 27.16 -19.50 -14.11
C ILE A 25 27.43 -18.87 -12.74
N TRP A 26 28.18 -17.76 -12.70
CA TRP A 26 28.48 -17.06 -11.45
C TRP A 26 27.21 -16.51 -10.77
N SER A 27 26.31 -15.89 -11.54
CA SER A 27 25.06 -15.35 -11.00
C SER A 27 24.15 -16.46 -10.49
N SER A 28 24.01 -17.56 -11.23
CA SER A 28 23.27 -18.75 -10.82
C SER A 28 23.84 -19.36 -9.53
N TRP A 29 25.18 -19.44 -9.40
CA TRP A 29 25.81 -19.93 -8.19
C TRP A 29 25.56 -19.01 -6.98
N GLN A 30 25.69 -17.69 -7.14
CA GLN A 30 25.39 -16.72 -6.09
C GLN A 30 23.91 -16.78 -5.66
N LEU A 31 22.99 -16.89 -6.61
CA LEU A 31 21.56 -17.11 -6.35
C LEU A 31 21.32 -18.40 -5.57
N SER A 32 22.00 -19.50 -5.93
CA SER A 32 21.89 -20.78 -5.21
C SER A 32 22.41 -20.70 -3.77
N LYS A 33 23.45 -19.89 -3.52
CA LYS A 33 24.04 -19.68 -2.19
C LYS A 33 23.11 -18.82 -1.35
N ALA A 34 22.58 -17.74 -1.91
CA ALA A 34 21.57 -16.90 -1.26
C ALA A 34 20.32 -17.71 -0.90
N ARG A 35 19.79 -18.52 -1.85
CA ARG A 35 18.62 -19.38 -1.62
C ARG A 35 18.83 -20.38 -0.48
N ARG A 36 20.01 -21.00 -0.40
CA ARG A 36 20.37 -21.91 0.71
C ARG A 36 20.44 -21.18 2.04
N ALA A 37 21.13 -20.03 2.09
CA ALA A 37 21.22 -19.22 3.31
C ALA A 37 19.84 -18.77 3.80
N TRP A 38 18.93 -18.39 2.89
CA TRP A 38 17.55 -18.05 3.23
C TRP A 38 16.76 -19.24 3.79
N LEU A 39 16.85 -20.41 3.16
CA LEU A 39 16.20 -21.63 3.63
C LEU A 39 16.73 -22.12 4.98
N GLU A 40 18.03 -21.93 5.24
CA GLU A 40 18.66 -22.24 6.54
C GLU A 40 18.23 -21.24 7.62
N ALA A 41 18.21 -19.95 7.31
CA ALA A 41 17.80 -18.90 8.26
C ALA A 41 16.30 -18.94 8.56
N TYR A 42 15.47 -19.36 7.60
CA TYR A 42 14.02 -19.38 7.72
C TYR A 42 13.45 -20.69 7.14
N PRO A 43 13.57 -21.82 7.87
CA PRO A 43 13.08 -23.11 7.40
C PRO A 43 11.56 -23.14 7.11
N GLN A 44 10.81 -22.22 7.72
CA GLN A 44 9.38 -22.00 7.46
C GLN A 44 9.03 -21.38 6.09
N LEU A 45 10.01 -20.79 5.36
CA LEU A 45 9.81 -20.17 4.03
C LEU A 45 9.12 -21.11 3.03
N ALA A 46 9.42 -22.42 3.08
CA ALA A 46 8.85 -23.39 2.16
C ALA A 46 7.42 -23.84 2.52
N GLY A 47 7.11 -23.94 3.82
CA GLY A 47 5.86 -24.52 4.33
C GLY A 47 4.76 -23.53 4.72
N GLU A 48 5.11 -22.26 4.94
CA GLU A 48 4.17 -21.20 5.36
C GLU A 48 3.70 -20.36 4.17
N MET A 49 4.57 -20.11 3.19
CA MET A 49 4.25 -19.36 1.97
C MET A 49 3.48 -20.20 0.93
N SER A 50 3.59 -21.53 0.98
CA SER A 50 2.74 -22.45 0.21
C SER A 50 1.29 -22.49 0.71
N ARG A 51 1.01 -21.97 1.91
CA ARG A 51 -0.35 -21.88 2.49
C ARG A 51 -1.04 -20.53 2.25
N ARG A 52 -0.30 -19.44 2.00
CA ARG A 52 -0.85 -18.11 1.63
C ARG A 52 -0.96 -17.97 0.10
N LEU A 53 -1.59 -18.96 -0.52
CA LEU A 53 -1.88 -18.93 -1.95
C LEU A 53 -3.01 -17.95 -2.24
N ALA A 54 -2.90 -17.30 -3.41
CA ALA A 54 -3.85 -16.37 -4.02
C ALA A 54 -5.21 -16.24 -3.30
N SER A 55 -5.48 -15.07 -2.75
CA SER A 55 -6.76 -14.70 -2.17
C SER A 55 -7.43 -13.60 -3.00
N PRO A 56 -8.72 -13.74 -3.37
CA PRO A 56 -9.42 -12.74 -4.14
C PRO A 56 -9.78 -11.53 -3.28
N ALA A 57 -10.04 -10.39 -3.91
CA ALA A 57 -10.58 -9.23 -3.21
C ALA A 57 -11.99 -9.55 -2.65
N ASN A 58 -12.27 -9.09 -1.43
CA ASN A 58 -13.60 -9.24 -0.82
C ASN A 58 -14.57 -8.13 -1.24
N GLU A 59 -15.85 -8.33 -0.97
CA GLU A 59 -16.90 -7.38 -1.37
C GLU A 59 -16.69 -5.98 -0.78
N THR A 60 -16.21 -5.88 0.46
CA THR A 60 -15.91 -4.58 1.10
C THR A 60 -14.84 -3.81 0.33
N ALA A 61 -13.74 -4.46 -0.05
CA ALA A 61 -12.69 -3.80 -0.84
C ALA A 61 -13.23 -3.28 -2.18
N LEU A 62 -14.09 -4.05 -2.84
CA LEU A 62 -14.73 -3.64 -4.10
C LEU A 62 -15.72 -2.48 -3.92
N LYS A 63 -16.46 -2.43 -2.79
CA LYS A 63 -17.33 -1.29 -2.45
C LYS A 63 -16.51 -0.03 -2.20
N LEU A 64 -15.43 -0.13 -1.43
CA LEU A 64 -14.52 0.98 -1.17
C LEU A 64 -13.82 1.48 -2.43
N GLU A 65 -13.46 0.59 -3.36
CA GLU A 65 -12.91 0.95 -4.67
C GLU A 65 -13.88 1.85 -5.45
N LYS A 66 -15.16 1.48 -5.49
CA LYS A 66 -16.21 2.26 -6.18
C LYS A 66 -16.48 3.59 -5.48
N GLU A 67 -16.54 3.58 -4.16
CA GLU A 67 -16.78 4.80 -3.38
C GLU A 67 -15.61 5.79 -3.49
N ALA A 68 -14.38 5.31 -3.44
CA ALA A 68 -13.19 6.12 -3.65
C ALA A 68 -13.13 6.70 -5.08
N ALA A 69 -13.66 5.99 -6.09
CA ALA A 69 -13.74 6.51 -7.44
C ALA A 69 -14.63 7.77 -7.53
N LEU A 70 -15.67 7.87 -6.70
CA LEU A 70 -16.52 9.07 -6.59
C LEU A 70 -15.79 10.27 -5.95
N LEU A 71 -14.66 10.02 -5.29
CA LEU A 71 -13.72 11.04 -4.78
C LEU A 71 -12.56 11.32 -5.75
N GLY A 72 -12.60 10.79 -6.99
CA GLY A 72 -11.52 10.99 -7.96
C GLY A 72 -10.33 10.05 -7.76
N LEU A 73 -10.49 8.95 -7.02
CA LEU A 73 -9.39 8.08 -6.61
C LEU A 73 -9.52 6.66 -7.19
N ASN A 74 -8.44 6.15 -7.79
CA ASN A 74 -8.39 4.75 -8.24
C ASN A 74 -7.73 3.86 -7.17
N TRP A 75 -8.52 3.07 -6.44
CA TRP A 75 -8.00 2.22 -5.36
C TRP A 75 -7.66 0.79 -5.78
N ALA A 76 -8.04 0.37 -6.98
CA ALA A 76 -7.77 -0.99 -7.46
C ALA A 76 -6.26 -1.26 -7.57
N PRO A 77 -5.80 -2.51 -7.38
CA PRO A 77 -4.40 -2.89 -7.57
C PRO A 77 -3.96 -2.64 -9.01
N LYS A 78 -2.79 -2.00 -9.21
CA LYS A 78 -2.31 -1.60 -10.55
C LYS A 78 -2.10 -2.76 -11.52
N SER A 79 -1.74 -3.94 -11.03
CA SER A 79 -1.56 -5.14 -11.84
C SER A 79 -2.89 -5.85 -12.15
N SER A 80 -4.00 -5.41 -11.55
CA SER A 80 -5.33 -5.97 -11.78
C SER A 80 -5.97 -5.38 -13.04
N PRO A 81 -6.70 -6.16 -13.86
CA PRO A 81 -7.54 -5.62 -14.92
C PRO A 81 -8.53 -4.55 -14.43
N ARG A 82 -8.98 -4.69 -13.17
CA ARG A 82 -9.89 -3.75 -12.49
C ARG A 82 -9.33 -2.33 -12.42
N PHE A 83 -8.00 -2.15 -12.41
CA PHE A 83 -7.40 -0.82 -12.38
C PHE A 83 -7.82 0.02 -13.59
N SER A 84 -7.74 -0.56 -14.78
CA SER A 84 -8.09 0.13 -16.03
C SER A 84 -9.61 0.28 -16.19
N GLU A 85 -10.39 -0.66 -15.65
CA GLU A 85 -11.85 -0.58 -15.65
C GLU A 85 -12.35 0.52 -14.71
N LEU A 86 -11.84 0.54 -13.47
CA LEU A 86 -12.19 1.55 -12.48
C LEU A 86 -11.77 2.94 -12.94
N ALA A 87 -10.58 3.09 -13.55
CA ALA A 87 -10.12 4.36 -14.10
C ALA A 87 -11.11 5.00 -15.08
N LYS A 88 -11.80 4.19 -15.89
CA LYS A 88 -12.82 4.69 -16.84
C LYS A 88 -14.12 5.12 -16.17
N SER A 89 -14.39 4.64 -14.96
CA SER A 89 -15.59 4.99 -14.19
C SER A 89 -15.42 6.19 -13.27
N ILE A 90 -14.19 6.71 -13.11
CA ILE A 90 -13.93 7.89 -12.28
C ILE A 90 -14.52 9.12 -12.98
N PRO A 91 -15.39 9.90 -12.32
CA PRO A 91 -15.88 11.17 -12.87
C PRO A 91 -14.71 12.16 -13.05
N GLU A 92 -14.57 12.72 -14.26
CA GLU A 92 -13.49 13.68 -14.58
C GLU A 92 -13.48 14.88 -13.62
N GLU A 93 -14.67 15.34 -13.22
CA GLU A 93 -14.82 16.44 -12.27
C GLU A 93 -14.30 16.08 -10.88
N ALA A 94 -14.59 14.87 -10.39
CA ALA A 94 -14.10 14.41 -9.08
C ALA A 94 -12.56 14.28 -9.08
N GLU A 95 -11.98 13.77 -10.17
CA GLU A 95 -10.52 13.70 -10.34
C GLU A 95 -9.88 15.09 -10.33
N LYS A 96 -10.46 16.06 -11.05
CA LYS A 96 -9.98 17.46 -11.05
C LYS A 96 -10.07 18.10 -9.67
N GLN A 97 -11.21 17.95 -9.00
CA GLN A 97 -11.43 18.52 -7.67
C GLN A 97 -10.44 17.95 -6.66
N PHE A 98 -10.27 16.62 -6.63
CA PHE A 98 -9.30 15.98 -5.74
C PHE A 98 -7.86 16.41 -6.06
N SER A 99 -7.48 16.44 -7.35
CA SER A 99 -6.14 16.89 -7.76
C SER A 99 -5.85 18.33 -7.33
N ALA A 100 -6.85 19.22 -7.35
CA ALA A 100 -6.71 20.61 -6.93
C ALA A 100 -6.53 20.74 -5.41
N VAL A 101 -7.29 19.99 -4.60
CA VAL A 101 -7.23 20.10 -3.13
C VAL A 101 -6.08 19.30 -2.51
N ARG A 102 -5.61 18.24 -3.17
CA ARG A 102 -4.64 17.28 -2.63
C ARG A 102 -3.40 17.95 -1.99
N PRO A 103 -2.72 18.94 -2.59
CA PRO A 103 -1.56 19.57 -1.97
C PRO A 103 -1.89 20.28 -0.65
N ALA A 104 -3.00 21.03 -0.62
CA ALA A 104 -3.46 21.75 0.56
C ALA A 104 -3.89 20.77 1.67
N LEU A 105 -4.63 19.73 1.29
CA LEU A 105 -5.04 18.64 2.18
C LEU A 105 -3.84 17.97 2.84
N SER A 106 -2.86 17.51 2.06
CA SER A 106 -1.66 16.84 2.58
C SER A 106 -0.88 17.75 3.52
N LYS A 107 -0.61 18.99 3.11
CA LYS A 107 0.15 19.95 3.92
C LYS A 107 -0.56 20.27 5.23
N TRP A 108 -1.87 20.46 5.20
CA TRP A 108 -2.63 20.79 6.40
C TRP A 108 -2.68 19.62 7.38
N VAL A 109 -3.02 18.41 6.92
CA VAL A 109 -3.01 17.21 7.76
C VAL A 109 -1.61 16.98 8.36
N GLU A 110 -0.55 17.05 7.56
CA GLU A 110 0.84 16.92 8.04
C GLU A 110 1.22 17.97 9.09
N LYS A 111 0.77 19.22 8.92
CA LYS A 111 0.97 20.27 9.91
C LYS A 111 0.22 19.98 11.22
N GLN A 112 -1.05 19.61 11.15
CA GLN A 112 -1.85 19.33 12.36
C GLN A 112 -1.33 18.12 13.14
N LEU A 113 -0.72 17.16 12.44
CA LEU A 113 -0.12 16.01 13.11
C LEU A 113 1.12 16.36 13.94
N GLY A 114 1.80 17.48 13.63
CA GLY A 114 2.91 17.99 14.42
C GLY A 114 2.49 18.99 15.50
N ALA A 115 1.23 19.42 15.49
CA ALA A 115 0.74 20.50 16.34
C ALA A 115 0.32 20.00 17.74
N SER A 116 0.53 20.84 18.75
CA SER A 116 -0.11 20.68 20.05
C SER A 116 -1.61 20.91 19.92
N PRO A 117 -2.48 20.33 20.78
CA PRO A 117 -3.92 20.64 20.79
C PRO A 117 -4.24 22.14 20.97
N SER A 118 -3.32 22.91 21.54
CA SER A 118 -3.43 24.37 21.65
C SER A 118 -3.13 25.13 20.35
N ASP A 119 -2.53 24.47 19.36
CA ASP A 119 -2.06 25.06 18.09
C ASP A 119 -2.91 24.61 16.89
N GLU A 120 -4.17 24.20 17.14
CA GLU A 120 -5.11 23.81 16.09
C GLU A 120 -5.21 24.91 15.03
N GLY A 121 -4.64 24.64 13.85
CA GLY A 121 -4.68 25.57 12.74
C GLY A 121 -6.02 25.53 12.02
N VAL A 122 -6.53 26.70 11.65
CA VAL A 122 -7.77 26.84 10.85
C VAL A 122 -7.71 25.95 9.60
N VAL A 123 -8.81 25.23 9.33
CA VAL A 123 -8.96 24.42 8.10
C VAL A 123 -8.85 25.33 6.88
N PRO A 124 -7.99 25.01 5.89
CA PRO A 124 -7.93 25.76 4.64
C PRO A 124 -9.29 25.80 3.93
N PRO A 125 -9.74 26.94 3.39
CA PRO A 125 -11.06 27.05 2.75
C PRO A 125 -11.30 26.04 1.64
N GLU A 126 -10.28 25.73 0.84
CA GLU A 126 -10.34 24.72 -0.23
C GLU A 126 -10.52 23.30 0.30
N VAL A 127 -9.95 22.99 1.47
CA VAL A 127 -10.12 21.68 2.13
C VAL A 127 -11.54 21.59 2.70
N ALA A 128 -12.00 22.63 3.40
CA ALA A 128 -13.37 22.68 3.92
C ALA A 128 -14.40 22.54 2.79
N ALA A 129 -14.23 23.27 1.69
CA ALA A 129 -15.13 23.19 0.55
C ALA A 129 -15.18 21.78 -0.06
N PHE A 130 -14.02 21.13 -0.23
CA PHE A 130 -13.96 19.75 -0.75
C PHE A 130 -14.64 18.74 0.19
N LEU A 131 -14.37 18.83 1.49
CA LEU A 131 -14.96 17.93 2.49
C LEU A 131 -16.48 18.11 2.55
N GLN A 132 -16.98 19.35 2.48
CA GLN A 132 -18.41 19.65 2.41
C GLN A 132 -19.05 19.08 1.14
N SER A 133 -18.43 19.28 -0.02
CA SER A 133 -19.00 18.85 -1.31
C SER A 133 -19.02 17.33 -1.49
N HIS A 134 -18.20 16.59 -0.73
CA HIS A 134 -18.12 15.13 -0.79
C HIS A 134 -18.52 14.45 0.53
N GLN A 135 -19.23 15.16 1.41
CA GLN A 135 -19.57 14.65 2.75
C GLN A 135 -20.29 13.31 2.72
N ASP A 136 -21.19 13.11 1.75
CA ASP A 136 -21.94 11.86 1.59
C ASP A 136 -21.02 10.66 1.26
N HIS A 137 -20.05 10.88 0.38
CA HIS A 137 -19.06 9.86 0.00
C HIS A 137 -18.09 9.54 1.13
N ILE A 138 -17.63 10.57 1.84
CA ILE A 138 -16.76 10.42 3.02
C ILE A 138 -17.50 9.64 4.12
N THR A 139 -18.77 9.98 4.37
CA THR A 139 -19.62 9.29 5.34
C THR A 139 -19.85 7.84 4.95
N THR A 140 -20.05 7.57 3.65
CA THR A 140 -20.21 6.21 3.13
C THR A 140 -18.94 5.38 3.29
N LEU A 141 -17.76 5.94 2.97
CA LEU A 141 -16.46 5.29 3.23
C LEU A 141 -16.27 4.96 4.70
N ARG A 142 -16.51 5.94 5.59
CA ARG A 142 -16.44 5.75 7.04
C ARG A 142 -17.37 4.62 7.49
N HIS A 143 -18.62 4.65 7.05
CA HIS A 143 -19.61 3.63 7.39
C HIS A 143 -19.17 2.23 6.95
N GLN A 144 -18.73 2.08 5.70
CA GLN A 144 -18.26 0.79 5.17
C GLN A 144 -17.06 0.27 5.98
N LEU A 145 -16.07 1.13 6.27
CA LEU A 145 -14.90 0.74 7.06
C LEU A 145 -15.26 0.32 8.50
N LEU A 146 -16.31 0.89 9.09
CA LEU A 146 -16.75 0.60 10.45
C LEU A 146 -17.71 -0.60 10.55
N ASN A 147 -18.55 -0.83 9.55
CA ASN A 147 -19.67 -1.77 9.69
C ASN A 147 -19.52 -3.03 8.83
N ASP A 148 -18.77 -2.96 7.73
CA ASP A 148 -18.55 -4.12 6.86
C ASP A 148 -17.35 -4.96 7.37
N PRO A 149 -17.21 -6.22 6.91
CA PRO A 149 -15.98 -7.00 7.14
C PRO A 149 -14.73 -6.23 6.67
N ALA A 150 -13.61 -6.41 7.37
CA ALA A 150 -12.36 -5.72 7.05
C ALA A 150 -12.01 -5.85 5.55
N PRO A 151 -11.69 -4.75 4.85
CA PRO A 151 -11.41 -4.82 3.42
C PRO A 151 -10.17 -5.66 3.15
N HIS A 152 -10.29 -6.56 2.19
CA HIS A 152 -9.21 -7.42 1.74
C HIS A 152 -9.07 -7.25 0.23
N TRP A 153 -8.00 -6.61 -0.21
CA TRP A 153 -7.65 -6.57 -1.63
C TRP A 153 -6.94 -7.86 -2.00
N GLU A 154 -7.09 -8.25 -3.27
CA GLU A 154 -6.44 -9.44 -3.80
C GLU A 154 -4.95 -9.49 -3.45
N GLU A 155 -4.48 -10.69 -3.15
CA GLU A 155 -3.09 -10.96 -2.77
C GLU A 155 -2.71 -12.30 -3.38
N ASP A 156 -1.69 -12.29 -4.23
CA ASP A 156 -1.17 -13.51 -4.84
C ASP A 156 0.36 -13.50 -4.84
N LEU A 157 0.93 -14.03 -3.77
CA LEU A 157 2.39 -14.17 -3.62
C LEU A 157 3.00 -15.10 -4.68
N SER A 158 2.19 -15.97 -5.32
CA SER A 158 2.69 -16.85 -6.37
C SER A 158 3.08 -16.08 -7.64
N ALA A 159 2.49 -14.90 -7.85
CA ALA A 159 2.80 -14.00 -8.96
C ALA A 159 4.12 -13.22 -8.79
N GLY A 160 4.84 -13.40 -7.68
CA GLY A 160 6.16 -12.78 -7.49
C GLY A 160 6.09 -11.26 -7.47
N TRP A 161 6.93 -10.60 -8.28
CA TRP A 161 6.92 -9.15 -8.45
C TRP A 161 5.64 -8.59 -9.10
N ALA A 162 4.87 -9.43 -9.79
CA ALA A 162 3.58 -9.07 -10.35
C ALA A 162 2.42 -9.28 -9.34
N ALA A 163 2.72 -9.70 -8.11
CA ALA A 163 1.73 -9.84 -7.05
C ALA A 163 0.92 -8.55 -6.91
N PRO A 164 -0.41 -8.64 -6.86
CA PRO A 164 -1.23 -7.46 -6.75
C PRO A 164 -1.06 -6.83 -5.38
N VAL A 165 -0.80 -5.53 -5.40
CA VAL A 165 -0.73 -4.67 -4.22
C VAL A 165 -1.79 -3.59 -4.40
N PRO A 166 -2.66 -3.32 -3.40
CA PRO A 166 -3.63 -2.24 -3.48
C PRO A 166 -2.92 -0.92 -3.79
N ASN A 167 -3.61 0.04 -4.40
CA ASN A 167 -2.99 1.33 -4.69
C ASN A 167 -2.74 2.10 -3.38
N LEU A 168 -1.55 1.93 -2.81
CA LEU A 168 -1.18 2.48 -1.51
C LEU A 168 -1.18 4.01 -1.48
N LEU A 169 -0.94 4.67 -2.62
CA LEU A 169 -1.09 6.12 -2.73
C LEU A 169 -2.54 6.55 -2.54
N THR A 170 -3.48 5.76 -3.08
CA THR A 170 -4.91 5.96 -2.86
C THR A 170 -5.29 5.66 -1.41
N SER A 171 -4.77 4.59 -0.81
CA SER A 171 -5.01 4.32 0.61
C SER A 171 -4.57 5.51 1.48
N LEU A 172 -3.40 6.07 1.20
CA LEU A 172 -2.88 7.25 1.88
C LEU A 172 -3.68 8.53 1.58
N ALA A 173 -4.30 8.65 0.41
CA ALA A 173 -5.19 9.75 0.07
C ALA A 173 -6.50 9.66 0.87
N VAL A 174 -7.14 8.49 0.88
CA VAL A 174 -8.37 8.22 1.65
C VAL A 174 -8.15 8.49 3.14
N VAL A 175 -7.05 8.01 3.71
CA VAL A 175 -6.73 8.27 5.11
C VAL A 175 -6.50 9.76 5.39
N ARG A 176 -5.90 10.51 4.47
CA ARG A 176 -5.78 11.97 4.62
C ARG A 176 -7.14 12.66 4.56
N ILE A 177 -8.06 12.21 3.72
CA ILE A 177 -9.43 12.75 3.66
C ILE A 177 -10.16 12.48 4.99
N LEU A 178 -10.13 11.24 5.49
CA LEU A 178 -10.76 10.89 6.77
C LEU A 178 -10.11 11.63 7.96
N ALA A 179 -8.78 11.77 7.97
CA ALA A 179 -8.08 12.50 9.02
C ALA A 179 -8.43 13.99 8.97
N ALA A 180 -8.57 14.57 7.77
CA ALA A 180 -9.00 15.93 7.58
C ALA A 180 -10.45 16.15 8.05
N ASP A 181 -11.36 15.20 7.76
CA ASP A 181 -12.73 15.25 8.25
C ASP A 181 -12.79 15.13 9.78
N ALA A 182 -11.97 14.27 10.37
CA ALA A 182 -11.86 14.15 11.83
C ALA A 182 -11.44 15.47 12.47
N LEU A 183 -10.35 16.06 11.98
CA LEU A 183 -9.82 17.35 12.47
C LEU A 183 -10.83 18.48 12.29
N TRP A 184 -11.55 18.49 11.17
CA TRP A 184 -12.60 19.47 10.97
C TRP A 184 -13.74 19.30 11.96
N ASN A 185 -14.21 18.07 12.18
CA ASN A 185 -15.27 17.79 13.14
C ASN A 185 -14.85 18.11 14.58
N ILE A 186 -13.57 17.94 14.95
CA ILE A 186 -13.04 18.40 16.24
C ILE A 186 -13.22 19.92 16.39
N GLN A 187 -12.85 20.71 15.38
CA GLN A 187 -13.02 22.17 15.40
C GLN A 187 -14.51 22.60 15.45
N GLN A 188 -15.41 21.78 14.92
CA GLN A 188 -16.87 22.00 14.98
C GLN A 188 -17.51 21.41 16.26
N ASN A 189 -16.71 20.94 17.21
CA ASN A 189 -17.16 20.28 18.44
C ASN A 189 -18.01 19.01 18.22
N ASN A 190 -17.85 18.35 17.07
CA ASN A 190 -18.50 17.09 16.71
C ASN A 190 -17.57 15.89 16.97
N GLN A 191 -17.30 15.65 18.26
CA GLN A 191 -16.33 14.64 18.70
C GLN A 191 -16.70 13.21 18.25
N THR A 192 -18.00 12.90 18.16
CA THR A 192 -18.47 11.56 17.76
C THR A 192 -18.05 11.22 16.34
N VAL A 193 -18.22 12.13 15.39
CA VAL A 193 -17.82 11.88 13.99
C VAL A 193 -16.29 11.78 13.88
N ALA A 194 -15.56 12.64 14.57
CA ALA A 194 -14.10 12.59 14.58
C ALA A 194 -13.55 11.26 15.12
N GLN A 195 -14.14 10.73 16.20
CA GLN A 195 -13.79 9.40 16.71
C GLN A 195 -14.08 8.30 15.69
N GLN A 196 -15.21 8.37 14.99
CA GLN A 196 -15.58 7.38 13.96
C GLN A 196 -14.60 7.39 12.78
N ASP A 197 -14.16 8.56 12.33
CA ASP A 197 -13.13 8.67 11.28
C ASP A 197 -11.81 8.05 11.71
N LEU A 198 -11.35 8.34 12.93
CA LEU A 198 -10.11 7.76 13.47
C LEU A 198 -10.21 6.23 13.61
N LEU A 199 -11.38 5.72 14.02
CA LEU A 199 -11.65 4.28 14.07
C LEU A 199 -11.65 3.65 12.67
N ALA A 200 -12.23 4.32 11.67
CA ALA A 200 -12.21 3.87 10.28
C ALA A 200 -10.78 3.78 9.74
N ILE A 201 -9.95 4.81 10.00
CA ILE A 201 -8.52 4.81 9.64
C ILE A 201 -7.80 3.67 10.36
N ARG A 202 -8.04 3.45 11.66
CA ARG A 202 -7.44 2.35 12.42
C ARG A 202 -7.75 0.99 11.80
N ARG A 203 -9.02 0.73 11.44
CA ARG A 203 -9.43 -0.53 10.82
C ARG A 203 -8.74 -0.74 9.47
N LEU A 204 -8.67 0.31 8.65
CA LEU A 204 -7.94 0.26 7.38
C LEU A 204 -6.43 0.01 7.60
N ALA A 205 -5.81 0.70 8.56
CA ALA A 205 -4.39 0.51 8.89
C ALA A 205 -4.09 -0.95 9.26
N GLN A 206 -4.94 -1.56 10.09
CA GLN A 206 -4.81 -2.96 10.47
C GLN A 206 -4.84 -3.90 9.26
N THR A 207 -5.75 -3.66 8.29
CA THR A 207 -5.82 -4.48 7.07
C THR A 207 -4.52 -4.47 6.27
N LEU A 208 -3.80 -3.34 6.26
CA LEU A 208 -2.52 -3.22 5.57
C LEU A 208 -1.35 -3.79 6.37
N VAL A 209 -1.40 -3.69 7.70
CA VAL A 209 -0.43 -4.32 8.61
C VAL A 209 -0.49 -5.85 8.52
N ASP A 210 -1.65 -6.44 8.22
CA ASP A 210 -1.83 -7.89 8.12
C ASP A 210 -1.40 -8.50 6.77
N ARG A 211 -1.11 -7.66 5.78
CA ARG A 211 -0.60 -8.08 4.46
C ARG A 211 0.79 -8.69 4.54
N SER A 212 1.15 -9.46 3.54
CA SER A 212 2.45 -10.15 3.48
C SER A 212 3.55 -9.25 2.90
N GLU A 213 3.20 -8.20 2.18
CA GLU A 213 4.12 -7.32 1.46
C GLU A 213 4.59 -6.19 2.39
N LEU A 214 5.91 -6.03 2.55
CA LEU A 214 6.50 -5.08 3.50
C LEU A 214 6.00 -3.65 3.28
N ILE A 215 5.88 -3.22 2.01
CA ILE A 215 5.42 -1.87 1.68
C ILE A 215 4.01 -1.59 2.21
N SER A 216 3.11 -2.58 2.20
CA SER A 216 1.76 -2.46 2.77
C SER A 216 1.82 -2.31 4.28
N VAL A 217 2.66 -3.11 4.96
CA VAL A 217 2.86 -3.03 6.41
C VAL A 217 3.40 -1.66 6.82
N LEU A 218 4.39 -1.13 6.11
CA LEU A 218 4.95 0.20 6.36
C LEU A 218 3.91 1.31 6.19
N VAL A 219 3.04 1.21 5.18
CA VAL A 219 1.94 2.15 4.97
C VAL A 219 0.90 2.03 6.08
N GLY A 220 0.53 0.81 6.50
CA GLY A 220 -0.35 0.59 7.64
C GLY A 220 0.21 1.18 8.94
N MET A 221 1.51 1.01 9.21
CA MET A 221 2.18 1.64 10.35
C MET A 221 2.16 3.17 10.28
N HIS A 222 2.34 3.75 9.08
CA HIS A 222 2.19 5.19 8.89
C HIS A 222 0.77 5.65 9.24
N MET A 223 -0.26 4.93 8.78
CA MET A 223 -1.65 5.22 9.12
C MET A 223 -1.92 5.09 10.62
N THR A 224 -1.35 4.10 11.30
CA THR A 224 -1.42 3.97 12.76
C THR A 224 -0.88 5.21 13.46
N ARG A 225 0.25 5.78 13.00
CA ARG A 225 0.77 7.04 13.56
C ARG A 225 -0.22 8.20 13.39
N LEU A 226 -0.93 8.27 12.26
CA LEU A 226 -1.97 9.28 12.03
C LEU A 226 -3.09 9.17 13.06
N VAL A 227 -3.54 7.94 13.36
CA VAL A 227 -4.56 7.68 14.38
C VAL A 227 -4.07 8.11 15.76
N VAL A 228 -2.85 7.70 16.17
CA VAL A 228 -2.27 8.06 17.47
C VAL A 228 -2.25 9.58 17.66
N THR A 229 -1.86 10.30 16.62
CA THR A 229 -1.81 11.75 16.67
C THR A 229 -3.20 12.39 16.67
N GLY A 230 -4.14 11.85 15.88
CA GLY A 230 -5.53 12.33 15.88
C GLY A 230 -6.22 12.15 17.24
N ILE A 231 -5.95 11.05 17.95
CA ILE A 231 -6.47 10.81 19.32
C ILE A 231 -6.05 11.92 20.28
N ARG A 232 -4.83 12.47 20.15
CA ARG A 232 -4.34 13.55 21.02
C ARG A 232 -5.12 14.86 20.86
N GLN A 233 -5.80 15.03 19.73
CA GLN A 233 -6.62 16.20 19.43
C GLN A 233 -8.06 16.05 19.96
N LEU A 234 -8.47 14.85 20.37
CA LEU A 234 -9.79 14.63 20.96
C LEU A 234 -9.86 15.20 22.38
N THR A 235 -10.95 15.87 22.72
CA THR A 235 -11.14 16.45 24.06
C THR A 235 -11.32 15.37 25.14
N ASN A 236 -12.03 14.28 24.81
CA ASN A 236 -12.28 13.14 25.70
C ASN A 236 -12.21 11.84 24.88
N PRO A 237 -11.02 11.29 24.63
CA PRO A 237 -10.90 10.02 23.93
C PRO A 237 -11.44 8.87 24.79
N ASP A 238 -12.19 7.95 24.17
CA ASP A 238 -12.67 6.72 24.80
C ASP A 238 -11.53 5.89 25.38
N ALA A 239 -11.74 5.23 26.53
CA ALA A 239 -10.71 4.41 27.19
C ALA A 239 -10.18 3.28 26.31
N SER A 240 -10.98 2.77 25.37
CA SER A 240 -10.60 1.73 24.41
C SER A 240 -9.41 2.11 23.51
N TRP A 241 -9.10 3.41 23.39
CA TRP A 241 -7.91 3.88 22.69
C TRP A 241 -6.63 3.56 23.44
N LEU A 242 -6.63 3.67 24.77
CA LEU A 242 -5.47 3.35 25.61
C LEU A 242 -5.20 1.84 25.57
N ASP A 243 -6.25 1.02 25.73
CA ASP A 243 -6.14 -0.44 25.64
C ASP A 243 -5.53 -0.89 24.30
N TRP A 244 -5.93 -0.23 23.21
CA TRP A 244 -5.35 -0.49 21.89
C TRP A 244 -3.89 -0.07 21.76
N LEU A 245 -3.52 1.11 22.28
CA LEU A 245 -2.15 1.60 22.23
C LEU A 245 -1.20 0.71 23.05
N GLU A 246 -1.65 0.22 24.21
CA GLU A 246 -0.89 -0.71 25.04
C GLU A 246 -0.70 -2.07 24.36
N GLY A 247 -1.71 -2.53 23.61
CA GLY A 247 -1.67 -3.78 22.85
C GLY A 247 -1.00 -3.68 21.46
N LEU A 248 -0.48 -2.53 21.07
CA LEU A 248 0.07 -2.32 19.73
C LEU A 248 1.45 -2.99 19.58
N ASP A 249 1.47 -4.21 19.06
CA ASP A 249 2.69 -4.90 18.62
C ASP A 249 2.68 -5.18 17.12
N VAL A 250 3.55 -4.49 16.38
CA VAL A 250 3.70 -4.62 14.92
C VAL A 250 4.90 -5.47 14.51
N ALA A 251 5.75 -5.86 15.47
CA ALA A 251 6.98 -6.60 15.17
C ALA A 251 6.71 -7.96 14.50
N PRO A 252 5.72 -8.78 14.93
CA PRO A 252 5.41 -10.05 14.27
C PRO A 252 4.99 -9.87 12.81
N ASN A 253 4.25 -8.79 12.50
CA ASN A 253 3.79 -8.51 11.15
C ASN A 253 4.93 -8.03 10.25
N LEU A 254 5.83 -7.19 10.78
CA LEU A 254 7.06 -6.80 10.10
C LEU A 254 7.94 -8.01 9.79
N GLU A 255 8.24 -8.85 10.79
CA GLU A 255 9.05 -10.07 10.61
C GLU A 255 8.44 -10.95 9.52
N ARG A 256 7.13 -11.20 9.60
CA ARG A 256 6.41 -11.98 8.59
C ARG A 256 6.53 -11.39 7.19
N SER A 257 6.44 -10.07 7.07
CA SER A 257 6.56 -9.40 5.78
C SER A 257 7.97 -9.48 5.20
N PHE A 258 9.01 -9.39 6.04
CA PHE A 258 10.40 -9.62 5.62
C PHE A 258 10.63 -11.06 5.14
N VAL A 259 10.05 -12.04 5.83
CA VAL A 259 10.09 -13.45 5.39
C VAL A 259 9.40 -13.61 4.03
N SER A 260 8.26 -12.94 3.83
CA SER A 260 7.51 -12.99 2.57
C SER A 260 8.29 -12.33 1.42
N GLU A 261 8.92 -11.17 1.64
CA GLU A 261 9.79 -10.55 0.63
C GLU A 261 10.99 -11.42 0.32
N ALA A 262 11.66 -11.96 1.35
CA ALA A 262 12.78 -12.88 1.16
C ALA A 262 12.38 -14.10 0.32
N TYR A 263 11.17 -14.63 0.51
CA TYR A 263 10.61 -15.68 -0.35
C TYR A 263 10.51 -15.22 -1.82
N LEU A 264 9.94 -14.03 -2.07
CA LEU A 264 9.82 -13.49 -3.43
C LEU A 264 11.20 -13.34 -4.09
N PHE A 265 12.19 -12.80 -3.37
CA PHE A 265 13.56 -12.68 -3.86
C PHE A 265 14.23 -14.03 -4.11
N ALA A 266 14.07 -15.01 -3.21
CA ALA A 266 14.80 -16.28 -3.26
C ALA A 266 14.21 -17.30 -4.25
N PHE A 267 12.90 -17.26 -4.52
CA PHE A 267 12.21 -18.28 -5.31
C PHE A 267 11.56 -17.76 -6.60
N ARG A 268 11.33 -16.44 -6.72
CA ARG A 268 10.59 -15.83 -7.83
C ARG A 268 11.29 -14.65 -8.49
N CYS A 269 12.57 -14.42 -8.19
CA CYS A 269 13.44 -13.60 -9.02
C CYS A 269 13.93 -14.48 -10.19
N PRO A 270 13.33 -14.42 -11.40
CA PRO A 270 14.04 -14.91 -12.57
C PRO A 270 15.32 -14.07 -12.72
N PRO A 271 16.45 -14.64 -13.19
CA PRO A 271 17.57 -13.83 -13.62
C PRO A 271 17.16 -13.02 -14.86
N PHE A 272 16.52 -11.86 -14.67
CA PHE A 272 16.05 -10.97 -15.75
C PHE A 272 14.99 -11.62 -16.68
N PRO A 273 14.27 -10.85 -17.53
CA PRO A 273 13.00 -11.32 -18.09
C PRO A 273 13.24 -12.52 -19.02
N GLU A 274 12.45 -13.57 -18.82
CA GLU A 274 12.17 -14.53 -19.90
C GLU A 274 11.42 -13.75 -20.99
N GLU A 275 12.17 -13.11 -21.89
CA GLU A 275 11.64 -12.78 -23.20
C GLU A 275 11.11 -14.08 -23.80
N GLU A 276 9.79 -14.08 -24.00
CA GLU A 276 9.08 -14.86 -25.01
C GLU A 276 9.55 -16.33 -25.17
N ARG A 277 8.97 -17.22 -24.36
CA ARG A 277 8.66 -18.57 -24.86
C ARG A 277 7.53 -18.48 -25.91
N LYS A 278 7.85 -17.87 -27.05
CA LYS A 278 7.11 -17.93 -28.31
C LYS A 278 8.10 -17.92 -29.48
N SER A 279 8.68 -19.09 -29.75
CA SER A 279 8.88 -19.66 -31.10
C SER A 279 9.52 -21.03 -30.98
#